data_AF-A0A7W7MIE1-F1
#
_entry.id   AF-A0A7W7MIE1-F1
#
_cell.length_a   1.000
_cell.length_b   1.000
_cell.length_c   1.000
_cell.angle_alpha   90.00
_cell.angle_beta   90.00
_cell.angle_gamma   90.00
#
_symmetry.space_group_name_H-M   'P 1'
#
loop_
_entity.id
_entity.type
_entity.pdbx_description
1 polymer ?
#
loop_
_entity_poly.entity_id
_entity_poly.type
_entity_poly.pdbx_seq_one_letter_code
_entity_poly.pdbx_strand_id
1 'polypeptide(L)'
;MRKIGWLVGGAAITVLASAVIGGPARADALFTDDFDDGNADGWSRNGGAWSIVTDGTPAYQQTSTGTNARALAGTTTWTDYSVRARVKQIGAGTSAGVAARAQSTSQYYTLVIAGGAAQLQRVSGGTATTLATAVVGGSAGTWRTLALDVRGSALTGYVDGAAVVRAADTTFARGRIGLVTSYAAAVFDDVAVDTAAPGPGPSPTSPSPTTPPPPGGCAVTGAATGFAAGTTGGAGGPTVQVDTAAELLSSIATPGPLTICVAGTITLPAGMYDVTSDKSIVGIGATAGITGGGFNIGLPVSDVTSPPADAVHNVIVQNLTFRNASDDSINVQMYSHHVWIDHNDLAQGYDGLIDIKRGSSLVTVSWNHTHHHTKNMLLGHDDANGAQDTGRLKVTYHHNWFDATPQRNPRVRFGEPVHVYNNYYFYNTDTGVACQNTAGCLVEGNYFEDVEEPVTNTYAGPSGRCVARNNVFVGESGAPECSGTVQEPATYYSYTLDDPNQVKAIVTAGSGVGRL
;
A
#
# COMPACT_ATOMS: atom_id res chain seq x y z
N MET A 1 6.26 82.38 56.50
CA MET A 1 5.21 81.92 57.44
C MET A 1 4.65 80.61 56.93
N ARG A 2 4.43 79.67 57.87
CA ARG A 2 3.80 78.33 57.77
C ARG A 2 4.69 77.16 57.28
N LYS A 3 4.65 76.14 58.14
CA LYS A 3 5.44 74.91 58.26
C LYS A 3 4.79 73.75 57.47
N ILE A 4 5.47 72.59 57.53
CA ILE A 4 5.02 71.19 57.32
C ILE A 4 5.39 70.70 55.92
N GLY A 5 6.09 69.59 55.68
CA GLY A 5 6.59 68.49 56.51
C GLY A 5 6.96 67.38 55.50
N TRP A 6 8.16 66.79 55.63
CA TRP A 6 8.67 65.77 54.70
C TRP A 6 7.95 64.43 54.93
N LEU A 7 7.47 63.80 53.86
CA LEU A 7 6.99 62.42 53.85
C LEU A 7 7.70 61.66 52.73
N VAL A 8 8.42 60.61 53.15
CA VAL A 8 9.12 59.63 52.32
C VAL A 8 8.08 58.71 51.70
N GLY A 9 8.06 58.61 50.37
CA GLY A 9 7.25 57.65 49.62
C GLY A 9 8.13 56.84 48.68
N GLY A 10 8.36 55.57 49.00
CA GLY A 10 9.04 54.62 48.11
C GLY A 10 8.15 54.25 46.94
N ALA A 11 8.68 54.34 45.72
CA ALA A 11 8.03 53.83 44.52
C ALA A 11 8.53 52.39 44.26
N ALA A 12 7.62 51.41 44.39
CA ALA A 12 7.84 50.05 43.94
C ALA A 12 7.53 49.97 42.43
N ILE A 13 8.48 49.45 41.65
CA ILE A 13 8.30 49.11 40.24
C ILE A 13 7.64 47.73 40.17
N THR A 14 6.38 47.67 39.74
CA THR A 14 5.66 46.41 39.49
C THR A 14 5.85 46.01 38.03
N VAL A 15 6.56 44.92 37.78
CA VAL A 15 6.63 44.28 36.45
C VAL A 15 5.34 43.45 36.27
N LEU A 16 4.46 43.87 35.35
CA LEU A 16 3.35 43.05 34.89
C LEU A 16 3.87 42.01 33.89
N ALA A 17 3.88 40.74 34.31
CA ALA A 17 3.99 39.61 33.40
C ALA A 17 2.64 39.35 32.73
N SER A 18 2.56 39.55 31.42
CA SER A 18 1.41 39.14 30.61
C SER A 18 1.38 37.61 30.52
N ALA A 19 0.45 36.98 31.23
CA ALA A 19 0.16 35.56 31.06
C ALA A 19 -0.56 35.35 29.71
N VAL A 20 0.13 34.72 28.77
CA VAL A 20 -0.49 34.19 27.55
C VAL A 20 -1.33 32.99 27.98
N ILE A 21 -2.65 33.14 27.98
CA ILE A 21 -3.58 32.02 28.17
C ILE A 21 -3.56 31.22 26.86
N GLY A 22 -2.74 30.16 26.81
CA GLY A 22 -2.83 29.16 25.77
C GLY A 22 -4.20 28.46 25.84
N GLY A 23 -4.92 28.41 24.72
CA GLY A 23 -6.11 27.56 24.59
C GLY A 23 -5.77 26.09 24.84
N PRO A 24 -6.77 25.22 25.05
CA PRO A 24 -6.50 23.80 25.24
C PRO A 24 -5.77 23.26 24.01
N ALA A 25 -4.60 22.66 24.24
CA ALA A 25 -3.87 21.94 23.21
C ALA A 25 -4.81 20.86 22.63
N ARG A 26 -5.13 20.95 21.33
CA ARG A 26 -5.81 19.85 20.63
C ARG A 26 -4.82 18.69 20.55
N ALA A 27 -5.27 17.50 20.93
CA ALA A 27 -4.53 16.27 20.63
C ALA A 27 -4.40 16.15 19.10
N ASP A 28 -3.22 15.75 18.62
CA ASP A 28 -3.03 15.48 17.20
C ASP A 28 -4.01 14.37 16.77
N ALA A 29 -4.76 14.64 15.70
CA ALA A 29 -5.62 13.65 15.08
C ALA A 29 -4.73 12.53 14.52
N LEU A 30 -5.15 11.28 14.71
CA LEU A 30 -4.47 10.11 14.14
C LEU A 30 -4.52 10.07 12.61
N PHE A 31 -5.57 10.68 12.05
CA PHE A 31 -5.83 10.75 10.62
C PHE A 31 -6.82 11.88 10.37
N THR A 32 -6.62 12.62 9.28
CA THR A 32 -7.56 13.61 8.77
C THR A 32 -7.56 13.56 7.25
N ASP A 33 -8.74 13.76 6.66
CA ASP A 33 -8.87 13.99 5.24
C ASP A 33 -10.08 14.90 4.98
N ASP A 34 -9.81 16.09 4.46
CA ASP A 34 -10.81 17.08 4.03
C ASP A 34 -11.01 17.07 2.50
N PHE A 35 -10.25 16.24 1.77
CA PHE A 35 -10.28 16.10 0.31
C PHE A 35 -9.99 17.40 -0.47
N ASP A 36 -9.56 18.48 0.20
CA ASP A 36 -9.32 19.80 -0.40
C ASP A 36 -8.12 19.79 -1.37
N ASP A 37 -7.25 18.79 -1.24
CA ASP A 37 -6.12 18.54 -2.14
C ASP A 37 -6.52 17.87 -3.47
N GLY A 38 -7.82 17.59 -3.66
CA GLY A 38 -8.37 17.05 -4.89
C GLY A 38 -8.14 15.55 -5.10
N ASN A 39 -7.60 14.83 -4.11
CA ASN A 39 -7.43 13.39 -4.18
C ASN A 39 -8.03 12.69 -2.95
N ALA A 40 -7.98 11.36 -2.96
CA ALA A 40 -8.41 10.52 -1.83
C ALA A 40 -7.31 9.49 -1.54
N ASP A 41 -6.06 9.92 -1.56
CA ASP A 41 -4.90 9.07 -1.28
C ASP A 41 -5.00 8.51 0.15
N GLY A 42 -4.52 7.29 0.34
CA GLY A 42 -4.67 6.57 1.61
C GLY A 42 -6.05 5.91 1.81
N TRP A 43 -6.99 6.07 0.88
CA TRP A 43 -8.26 5.34 0.87
C TRP A 43 -8.23 4.14 -0.08
N SER A 44 -8.64 2.98 0.44
CA SER A 44 -8.88 1.75 -0.32
C SER A 44 -10.38 1.57 -0.57
N ARG A 45 -10.76 1.30 -1.81
CA ARG A 45 -12.17 1.22 -2.23
C ARG A 45 -12.58 -0.21 -2.47
N ASN A 46 -13.80 -0.56 -2.07
CA ASN A 46 -14.43 -1.82 -2.46
C ASN A 46 -15.91 -1.58 -2.77
N GLY A 47 -16.29 -1.93 -4.00
CA GLY A 47 -17.58 -1.59 -4.57
C GLY A 47 -17.77 -0.08 -4.81
N GLY A 48 -18.81 0.27 -5.55
CA GLY A 48 -19.18 1.65 -5.83
C GLY A 48 -18.38 2.32 -6.96
N ALA A 49 -18.72 3.58 -7.22
CA ALA A 49 -17.98 4.46 -8.12
C ALA A 49 -17.64 5.72 -7.32
N TRP A 50 -16.35 5.93 -7.05
CA TRP A 50 -15.84 6.92 -6.11
C TRP A 50 -14.96 7.95 -6.81
N SER A 51 -15.19 9.22 -6.55
CA SER A 51 -14.44 10.34 -7.13
C SER A 51 -14.49 11.56 -6.22
N ILE A 52 -13.45 12.39 -6.28
CA ILE A 52 -13.52 13.75 -5.72
C ILE A 52 -14.41 14.60 -6.62
N VAL A 53 -15.35 15.31 -5.99
CA VAL A 53 -16.26 16.26 -6.65
C VAL A 53 -16.29 17.56 -5.87
N THR A 54 -16.83 18.62 -6.47
CA THR A 54 -17.04 19.89 -5.78
C THR A 54 -18.50 20.02 -5.35
N ASP A 55 -18.73 20.17 -4.04
CA ASP A 55 -20.04 20.40 -3.43
C ASP A 55 -19.93 21.52 -2.38
N GLY A 56 -19.59 22.72 -2.85
CA GLY A 56 -19.06 23.80 -2.01
C GLY A 56 -17.55 23.74 -1.99
N THR A 57 -16.99 22.82 -1.21
CA THR A 57 -15.57 22.40 -1.22
C THR A 57 -15.40 21.08 -1.97
N PRO A 58 -14.18 20.71 -2.41
CA PRO A 58 -13.85 19.33 -2.74
C PRO A 58 -14.36 18.37 -1.67
N ALA A 59 -14.95 17.26 -2.11
CA ALA A 59 -15.53 16.25 -1.22
C ALA A 59 -15.52 14.90 -1.92
N TYR A 60 -15.49 13.82 -1.14
CA TYR A 60 -15.41 12.48 -1.68
C TYR A 60 -16.81 11.91 -1.93
N GLN A 61 -17.14 11.64 -3.19
CA GLN A 61 -18.46 11.17 -3.58
C GLN A 61 -18.46 9.72 -4.02
N GLN A 62 -19.46 8.99 -3.55
CA GLN A 62 -19.90 7.70 -4.07
C GLN A 62 -21.17 7.92 -4.90
N THR A 63 -21.23 7.37 -6.12
CA THR A 63 -22.40 7.53 -7.03
C THR A 63 -23.18 6.26 -7.36
N SER A 64 -22.63 5.06 -7.15
CA SER A 64 -23.24 3.82 -7.59
C SER A 64 -24.27 3.27 -6.59
N THR A 65 -25.48 2.97 -7.05
CA THR A 65 -26.56 2.45 -6.20
C THR A 65 -26.76 0.93 -6.33
N GLY A 66 -25.96 0.25 -7.15
CA GLY A 66 -26.17 -1.17 -7.48
C GLY A 66 -25.62 -2.18 -6.45
N THR A 67 -24.78 -1.73 -5.52
CA THR A 67 -24.12 -2.58 -4.52
C THR A 67 -23.82 -1.79 -3.25
N ASN A 68 -23.45 -2.50 -2.17
CA ASN A 68 -22.81 -1.87 -1.03
C ASN A 68 -21.43 -1.36 -1.45
N ALA A 69 -21.07 -0.15 -1.02
CA ALA A 69 -19.78 0.43 -1.32
C ALA A 69 -19.11 0.90 -0.03
N ARG A 70 -17.79 0.78 0.01
CA ARG A 70 -16.96 1.30 1.11
C ARG A 70 -15.68 1.90 0.58
N ALA A 71 -15.22 2.93 1.27
CA ALA A 71 -13.85 3.40 1.24
C ALA A 71 -13.28 3.28 2.66
N LEU A 72 -12.14 2.61 2.83
CA LEU A 72 -11.50 2.39 4.13
C LEU A 72 -10.12 3.07 4.17
N ALA A 73 -9.76 3.64 5.31
CA ALA A 73 -8.47 4.28 5.55
C ALA A 73 -7.96 4.03 6.98
N GLY A 74 -6.68 4.29 7.21
CA GLY A 74 -5.99 4.01 8.49
C GLY A 74 -5.46 2.57 8.60
N THR A 75 -5.21 2.10 9.82
CA THR A 75 -4.62 0.76 10.10
C THR A 75 -5.57 -0.16 10.87
N THR A 76 -5.43 -1.47 10.69
CA THR A 76 -6.22 -2.48 11.43
C THR A 76 -5.81 -2.63 12.89
N THR A 77 -4.71 -1.99 13.30
CA THR A 77 -4.17 -2.04 14.67
C THR A 77 -4.89 -1.10 15.64
N TRP A 78 -5.66 -0.13 15.15
CA TRP A 78 -6.39 0.81 16.01
C TRP A 78 -7.49 0.11 16.81
N THR A 79 -7.42 0.23 18.13
CA THR A 79 -8.37 -0.39 19.07
C THR A 79 -9.42 0.61 19.52
N ASP A 80 -8.97 1.69 20.18
CA ASP A 80 -9.80 2.65 20.88
C ASP A 80 -9.67 4.04 20.24
N TYR A 81 -10.73 4.50 19.58
CA TYR A 81 -10.74 5.78 18.87
C TYR A 81 -12.17 6.25 18.58
N SER A 82 -12.29 7.48 18.10
CA SER A 82 -13.52 7.98 17.47
C SER A 82 -13.24 8.40 16.03
N VAL A 83 -14.04 7.89 15.10
CA VAL A 83 -14.08 8.38 13.71
C VAL A 83 -15.21 9.38 13.57
N ARG A 84 -14.97 10.50 12.89
CA ARG A 84 -15.99 11.46 12.46
C ARG A 84 -15.90 11.75 10.97
N ALA A 85 -17.03 12.05 10.34
CA ALA A 85 -17.11 12.62 9.00
C ALA A 85 -18.42 13.42 8.84
N ARG A 86 -18.40 14.45 7.98
CA ARG A 86 -19.62 14.99 7.39
C ARG A 86 -20.12 14.03 6.32
N VAL A 87 -21.42 13.78 6.30
CA VAL A 87 -22.09 12.85 5.38
C VAL A 87 -23.33 13.51 4.81
N LYS A 88 -23.46 13.51 3.47
CA LYS A 88 -24.65 13.96 2.74
C LYS A 88 -25.21 12.83 1.89
N GLN A 89 -26.36 12.31 2.26
CA GLN A 89 -27.05 11.26 1.51
C GLN A 89 -27.70 11.81 0.24
N ILE A 90 -27.59 11.07 -0.88
CA ILE A 90 -28.21 11.44 -2.16
C ILE A 90 -29.38 10.49 -2.44
N GLY A 91 -30.60 10.99 -2.28
CA GLY A 91 -31.86 10.24 -2.48
C GLY A 91 -32.53 9.79 -1.17
N ALA A 92 -33.87 9.81 -1.13
CA ALA A 92 -34.64 9.43 0.05
C ALA A 92 -34.61 7.91 0.29
N GLY A 93 -34.54 7.50 1.56
CA GLY A 93 -34.50 6.08 1.96
C GLY A 93 -33.15 5.39 1.76
N THR A 94 -32.10 6.15 1.47
CA THR A 94 -30.73 5.64 1.31
C THR A 94 -30.03 5.40 2.65
N SER A 95 -28.98 4.59 2.64
CA SER A 95 -28.14 4.27 3.81
C SER A 95 -26.71 4.73 3.56
N ALA A 96 -26.19 5.62 4.40
CA ALA A 96 -24.80 6.03 4.35
C ALA A 96 -24.28 6.43 5.73
N GLY A 97 -22.98 6.28 5.94
CA GLY A 97 -22.35 6.76 7.16
C GLY A 97 -20.89 6.36 7.32
N VAL A 98 -20.46 6.21 8.57
CA VAL A 98 -19.06 5.95 8.95
C VAL A 98 -18.91 4.55 9.53
N ALA A 99 -17.79 3.89 9.22
CA ALA A 99 -17.40 2.62 9.78
C ALA A 99 -16.22 2.77 10.75
N ALA A 100 -16.20 1.93 11.76
CA ALA A 100 -15.13 1.80 12.75
C ALA A 100 -14.83 0.33 13.00
N ARG A 101 -13.61 0.08 13.47
CA ARG A 101 -13.00 -1.23 13.64
C ARG A 101 -13.20 -2.13 12.44
N ALA A 102 -13.05 -1.55 11.25
CA ALA A 102 -13.11 -2.31 10.01
C ALA A 102 -11.89 -3.22 9.91
N GLN A 103 -12.10 -4.50 10.16
CA GLN A 103 -11.14 -5.56 9.90
C GLN A 103 -11.06 -5.82 8.39
N SER A 104 -12.17 -5.57 7.69
CA SER A 104 -12.25 -5.68 6.25
C SER A 104 -13.41 -4.90 5.63
N THR A 105 -13.66 -5.19 4.35
CA THR A 105 -14.81 -4.72 3.58
C THR A 105 -16.13 -5.39 3.99
N SER A 106 -16.09 -6.45 4.79
CA SER A 106 -17.26 -7.25 5.21
C SER A 106 -17.39 -7.46 6.73
N GLN A 107 -16.40 -7.00 7.52
CA GLN A 107 -16.34 -7.11 8.98
C GLN A 107 -16.00 -5.75 9.64
N TYR A 108 -17.00 -5.08 10.20
CA TYR A 108 -16.86 -3.76 10.82
C TYR A 108 -18.08 -3.38 11.68
N TYR A 109 -17.92 -2.38 12.56
CA TYR A 109 -19.07 -1.64 13.09
C TYR A 109 -19.34 -0.43 12.20
N THR A 110 -20.60 -0.05 12.05
CA THR A 110 -20.98 1.14 11.31
C THR A 110 -22.09 1.92 11.98
N LEU A 111 -22.01 3.24 11.87
CA LEU A 111 -23.08 4.16 12.16
C LEU A 111 -23.57 4.75 10.84
N VAL A 112 -24.79 4.38 10.45
CA VAL A 112 -25.44 4.87 9.24
C VAL A 112 -26.70 5.65 9.57
N ILE A 113 -27.05 6.62 8.72
CA ILE A 113 -28.40 7.15 8.64
C ILE A 113 -29.18 6.34 7.62
N ALA A 114 -30.32 5.80 8.00
CA ALA A 114 -31.22 5.07 7.11
C ALA A 114 -32.67 5.39 7.46
N GLY A 115 -33.44 5.91 6.49
CA GLY A 115 -34.87 6.21 6.70
C GLY A 115 -35.17 7.19 7.85
N GLY A 116 -34.27 8.15 8.12
CA GLY A 116 -34.41 9.12 9.22
C GLY A 116 -34.03 8.58 10.60
N ALA A 117 -33.50 7.37 10.68
CA ALA A 117 -32.95 6.77 11.89
C ALA A 117 -31.43 6.62 11.80
N ALA A 118 -30.74 6.87 12.91
CA ALA A 118 -29.36 6.46 13.10
C ALA A 118 -29.35 5.00 13.54
N GLN A 119 -28.62 4.16 12.81
CA GLN A 119 -28.48 2.74 13.11
C GLN A 119 -27.02 2.43 13.38
N LEU A 120 -26.75 1.94 14.60
CA LEU A 120 -25.48 1.31 14.93
C LEU A 120 -25.59 -0.17 14.58
N GLN A 121 -24.73 -0.63 13.69
CA GLN A 121 -24.76 -1.99 13.16
C GLN A 121 -23.41 -2.68 13.31
N ARG A 122 -23.46 -4.00 13.48
CA ARG A 122 -22.33 -4.90 13.26
C ARG A 122 -22.50 -5.54 11.89
N VAL A 123 -21.51 -5.40 11.01
CA VAL A 123 -21.46 -6.11 9.73
C VAL A 123 -20.48 -7.26 9.89
N SER A 124 -20.92 -8.50 9.63
CA SER A 124 -20.09 -9.70 9.73
C SER A 124 -20.32 -10.57 8.51
N GLY A 125 -19.27 -10.87 7.74
CA GLY A 125 -19.38 -11.58 6.46
C GLY A 125 -20.37 -10.88 5.49
N GLY A 126 -20.43 -9.55 5.53
CA GLY A 126 -21.33 -8.74 4.70
C GLY A 126 -22.78 -8.65 5.21
N THR A 127 -23.14 -9.37 6.28
CA THR A 127 -24.48 -9.31 6.87
C THR A 127 -24.54 -8.26 7.97
N ALA A 128 -25.42 -7.26 7.81
CA ALA A 128 -25.64 -6.21 8.80
C ALA A 128 -26.63 -6.64 9.89
N THR A 129 -26.21 -6.56 11.15
CA THR A 129 -27.04 -6.75 12.35
C THR A 129 -27.16 -5.42 13.10
N THR A 130 -28.37 -4.87 13.23
CA THR A 130 -28.61 -3.64 14.01
C THR A 130 -28.45 -3.92 15.50
N LEU A 131 -27.51 -3.24 16.15
CA LEU A 131 -27.25 -3.31 17.58
C LEU A 131 -28.08 -2.29 18.36
N ALA A 132 -28.25 -1.09 17.78
CA ALA A 132 -29.06 -0.02 18.36
C ALA A 132 -29.60 0.88 17.24
N THR A 133 -30.77 1.48 17.48
CA THR A 133 -31.42 2.40 16.54
C THR A 133 -32.05 3.56 17.29
N ALA A 134 -32.01 4.75 16.71
CA ALA A 134 -32.69 5.94 17.24
C ALA A 134 -33.19 6.82 16.09
N VAL A 135 -34.39 7.36 16.23
CA VAL A 135 -34.93 8.33 15.26
C VAL A 135 -34.20 9.66 15.46
N VAL A 136 -33.57 10.16 14.39
CA VAL A 136 -32.83 11.43 14.40
C VAL A 136 -33.42 12.46 13.44
N GLY A 137 -34.39 12.07 12.62
CA GLY A 137 -35.01 12.92 11.61
C GLY A 137 -34.05 13.25 10.46
N GLY A 138 -34.53 14.09 9.54
CA GLY A 138 -33.75 14.57 8.40
C GLY A 138 -34.25 14.06 7.05
N SER A 139 -33.94 14.83 6.01
CA SER A 139 -34.20 14.51 4.60
C SER A 139 -32.88 14.34 3.87
N ALA A 140 -32.89 13.53 2.81
CA ALA A 140 -31.76 13.42 1.89
C ALA A 140 -31.32 14.81 1.37
N GLY A 141 -30.05 14.94 1.00
CA GLY A 141 -29.46 16.18 0.50
C GLY A 141 -28.99 17.16 1.58
N THR A 142 -29.07 16.81 2.86
CA THR A 142 -28.57 17.64 3.97
C THR A 142 -27.29 17.03 4.56
N TRP A 143 -26.26 17.87 4.77
CA TRP A 143 -25.04 17.47 5.49
C TRP A 143 -25.32 17.17 6.96
N ARG A 144 -24.82 16.05 7.46
CA ARG A 144 -24.89 15.63 8.87
C ARG A 144 -23.50 15.23 9.34
N THR A 145 -23.12 15.56 10.57
CA THR A 145 -21.87 15.06 11.14
C THR A 145 -22.15 13.75 11.86
N LEU A 146 -21.57 12.66 11.38
CA LEU A 146 -21.64 11.35 12.04
C LEU A 146 -20.33 11.09 12.76
N ALA A 147 -20.40 10.55 13.97
CA ALA A 147 -19.23 10.02 14.64
C ALA A 147 -19.53 8.70 15.35
N LEU A 148 -18.57 7.78 15.29
CA LEU A 148 -18.64 6.48 15.97
C LEU A 148 -17.44 6.33 16.89
N ASP A 149 -17.70 6.32 18.19
CA ASP A 149 -16.69 6.10 19.24
C ASP A 149 -16.71 4.62 19.66
N VAL A 150 -15.54 3.98 19.57
CA VAL A 150 -15.34 2.55 19.83
C VAL A 150 -14.26 2.38 20.88
N ARG A 151 -14.63 1.95 22.09
CA ARG A 151 -13.73 1.86 23.25
C ARG A 151 -13.95 0.57 24.03
N GLY A 152 -12.96 -0.32 24.07
CA GLY A 152 -13.16 -1.66 24.63
C GLY A 152 -14.34 -2.36 23.95
N SER A 153 -15.38 -2.76 24.70
CA SER A 153 -16.64 -3.28 24.13
C SER A 153 -17.70 -2.22 23.85
N ALA A 154 -17.51 -0.98 24.31
CA ALA A 154 -18.50 0.08 24.19
C ALA A 154 -18.49 0.73 22.81
N LEU A 155 -19.66 0.88 22.22
CA LEU A 155 -19.89 1.51 20.93
C LEU A 155 -20.90 2.65 21.14
N THR A 156 -20.52 3.89 20.83
CA THR A 156 -21.42 5.05 20.90
C THR A 156 -21.47 5.78 19.57
N GLY A 157 -22.66 5.89 19.00
CA GLY A 157 -22.91 6.65 17.78
C GLY A 157 -23.46 8.04 18.07
N TYR A 158 -22.90 9.04 17.39
CA TYR A 158 -23.27 10.44 17.49
C TYR A 158 -23.76 10.97 16.16
N VAL A 159 -24.77 11.83 16.22
CA VAL A 159 -25.26 12.59 15.07
C VAL A 159 -25.30 14.06 15.48
N ASP A 160 -24.59 14.91 14.73
CA ASP A 160 -24.38 16.33 15.01
C ASP A 160 -23.92 16.62 16.44
N GLY A 161 -22.99 15.79 16.92
CA GLY A 161 -22.41 15.91 18.26
C GLY A 161 -23.28 15.37 19.40
N ALA A 162 -24.54 15.00 19.15
CA ALA A 162 -25.39 14.36 20.16
C ALA A 162 -25.23 12.83 20.13
N ALA A 163 -24.99 12.20 21.29
CA ALA A 163 -25.00 10.73 21.40
C ALA A 163 -26.43 10.21 21.25
N VAL A 164 -26.69 9.41 20.20
CA VAL A 164 -28.05 8.96 19.87
C VAL A 164 -28.23 7.45 19.99
N VAL A 165 -27.17 6.66 19.86
CA VAL A 165 -27.21 5.20 19.96
C VAL A 165 -26.01 4.68 20.74
N ARG A 166 -26.24 3.64 21.54
CA ARG A 166 -25.19 2.96 22.32
C ARG A 166 -25.43 1.46 22.31
N ALA A 167 -24.34 0.70 22.20
CA ALA A 167 -24.35 -0.75 22.34
C ALA A 167 -23.04 -1.23 22.99
N ALA A 168 -23.04 -2.49 23.43
CA ALA A 168 -21.82 -3.19 23.82
C ALA A 168 -21.67 -4.43 22.94
N ASP A 169 -20.53 -4.58 22.28
CA ASP A 169 -20.24 -5.71 21.39
C ASP A 169 -18.71 -5.93 21.35
N THR A 170 -18.29 -7.20 21.33
CA THR A 170 -16.87 -7.59 21.40
C THR A 170 -16.38 -8.28 20.12
N THR A 171 -17.23 -8.37 19.08
CA THR A 171 -16.88 -9.07 17.84
C THR A 171 -15.65 -8.46 17.17
N PHE A 172 -15.54 -7.12 17.12
CA PHE A 172 -14.40 -6.44 16.54
C PHE A 172 -13.68 -5.60 17.61
N ALA A 173 -12.48 -6.02 18.00
CA ALA A 173 -11.68 -5.33 19.03
C ALA A 173 -10.79 -4.21 18.46
N ARG A 174 -10.54 -4.24 17.14
CA ARG A 174 -9.66 -3.31 16.44
C ARG A 174 -10.02 -3.24 14.96
N GLY A 175 -9.58 -2.20 14.27
CA GLY A 175 -9.71 -2.08 12.82
C GLY A 175 -9.71 -0.63 12.35
N ARG A 176 -9.78 -0.45 11.03
CA ARG A 176 -9.76 0.84 10.34
C ARG A 176 -11.04 1.65 10.47
N ILE A 177 -10.97 2.88 9.98
CA ILE A 177 -12.12 3.73 9.70
C ILE A 177 -12.63 3.51 8.27
N GLY A 178 -13.86 3.92 8.01
CA GLY A 178 -14.41 3.87 6.67
C GLY A 178 -15.58 4.79 6.43
N LEU A 179 -15.88 5.01 5.16
CA LEU A 179 -17.08 5.63 4.63
C LEU A 179 -17.88 4.53 3.94
N VAL A 180 -19.17 4.43 4.25
CA VAL A 180 -20.00 3.33 3.75
C VAL A 180 -21.28 3.85 3.12
N THR A 181 -21.72 3.18 2.06
CA THR A 181 -23.07 3.30 1.52
C THR A 181 -23.67 1.91 1.29
N SER A 182 -24.99 1.79 1.46
CA SER A 182 -25.72 0.56 1.12
C SER A 182 -26.71 0.86 0.00
N TYR A 183 -26.40 0.38 -1.21
CA TYR A 183 -27.21 0.60 -2.42
C TYR A 183 -27.58 2.08 -2.63
N ALA A 184 -26.64 2.97 -2.30
CA ALA A 184 -26.91 4.39 -2.13
C ALA A 184 -25.72 5.24 -2.58
N ALA A 185 -26.04 6.46 -3.04
CA ALA A 185 -25.07 7.51 -3.30
C ALA A 185 -24.96 8.46 -2.10
N ALA A 186 -23.76 8.95 -1.83
CA ALA A 186 -23.50 9.89 -0.75
C ALA A 186 -22.22 10.71 -1.02
N VAL A 187 -22.13 11.87 -0.39
CA VAL A 187 -20.93 12.72 -0.35
C VAL A 187 -20.39 12.73 1.08
N PHE A 188 -19.07 12.67 1.20
CA PHE A 188 -18.35 12.64 2.47
C PHE A 188 -17.29 13.74 2.49
N ASP A 189 -17.08 14.33 3.66
CA ASP A 189 -16.15 15.44 3.85
C ASP A 189 -15.70 15.50 5.33
N ASP A 190 -14.64 16.23 5.64
CA ASP A 190 -14.08 16.45 6.99
C ASP A 190 -13.92 15.15 7.82
N VAL A 191 -13.23 14.17 7.25
CA VAL A 191 -12.92 12.93 7.97
C VAL A 191 -11.84 13.21 9.00
N ALA A 192 -12.03 12.70 10.22
CA ALA A 192 -10.99 12.76 11.23
C ALA A 192 -11.10 11.64 12.26
N VAL A 193 -9.96 11.28 12.86
CA VAL A 193 -9.83 10.22 13.86
C VAL A 193 -9.06 10.71 15.08
N ASP A 194 -9.64 10.53 16.27
CA ASP A 194 -9.04 10.98 17.54
C ASP A 194 -8.93 9.82 18.57
N THR A 195 -7.86 9.84 19.39
CA THR A 195 -7.59 8.84 20.46
C THR A 195 -7.94 9.31 21.88
N ALA A 196 -8.25 10.59 22.09
CA ALA A 196 -8.27 11.16 23.43
C ALA A 196 -9.49 10.77 24.28
N ALA A 197 -9.23 10.38 25.55
CA ALA A 197 -9.94 10.74 26.79
C ALA A 197 -8.93 10.60 27.98
N PRO A 198 -9.06 11.33 29.12
CA PRO A 198 -7.91 11.72 29.95
C PRO A 198 -7.38 10.67 30.95
N GLY A 199 -6.14 10.18 30.70
CA GLY A 199 -5.09 9.68 31.64
C GLY A 199 -5.37 8.47 32.57
N PRO A 200 -4.37 7.99 33.35
CA PRO A 200 -2.94 7.76 33.06
C PRO A 200 -2.66 6.24 32.84
N GLY A 201 -1.62 5.92 32.05
CA GLY A 201 -1.26 4.53 31.74
C GLY A 201 -0.42 3.81 32.80
N PRO A 202 -0.14 2.53 32.55
CA PRO A 202 1.22 2.01 32.66
C PRO A 202 1.73 1.47 31.31
N SER A 203 3.03 1.67 31.07
CA SER A 203 3.76 1.18 29.90
C SER A 203 3.84 -0.35 29.83
N PRO A 204 3.88 -0.92 28.63
CA PRO A 204 4.78 -2.01 28.30
C PRO A 204 5.99 -1.47 27.51
N THR A 205 7.16 -1.93 27.94
CA THR A 205 8.48 -1.69 27.34
C THR A 205 8.54 -2.18 25.90
N SER A 206 8.93 -1.28 24.99
CA SER A 206 9.32 -1.57 23.61
C SER A 206 10.82 -1.94 23.57
N PRO A 207 11.26 -2.91 22.74
CA PRO A 207 12.68 -3.08 22.45
C PRO A 207 13.17 -1.88 21.61
N SER A 208 14.38 -1.44 21.95
CA SER A 208 15.07 -0.28 21.39
C SER A 208 15.12 -0.28 19.85
N PRO A 209 14.98 0.89 19.19
CA PRO A 209 15.29 1.00 17.76
C PRO A 209 16.79 0.84 17.57
N THR A 210 17.17 -0.01 16.61
CA THR A 210 18.53 -0.05 16.07
C THR A 210 18.80 1.27 15.33
N THR A 211 19.99 1.81 15.57
CA THR A 211 20.55 3.01 14.93
C THR A 211 20.40 2.95 13.39
N PRO A 212 20.06 4.08 12.73
CA PRO A 212 20.16 4.18 11.28
C PRO A 212 21.58 3.81 10.79
N PRO A 213 21.72 3.14 9.64
CA PRO A 213 23.05 2.85 9.09
C PRO A 213 23.82 4.17 8.84
N PRO A 214 25.17 4.15 8.84
CA PRO A 214 25.97 5.27 8.37
C PRO A 214 25.58 5.63 6.93
N PRO A 215 25.85 6.85 6.42
CA PRO A 215 25.70 7.14 4.99
C PRO A 215 26.60 6.18 4.20
N GLY A 216 26.01 5.11 3.67
CA GLY A 216 26.70 4.03 2.99
C GLY A 216 27.09 4.46 1.58
N GLY A 217 28.21 3.89 1.10
CA GLY A 217 28.43 3.83 -0.34
C GLY A 217 27.31 3.05 -1.04
N CYS A 218 27.20 3.23 -2.34
CA CYS A 218 26.20 2.63 -3.23
C CYS A 218 26.64 1.27 -3.82
N ALA A 219 27.49 0.53 -3.11
CA ALA A 219 27.87 -0.80 -3.57
C ALA A 219 26.65 -1.72 -3.54
N VAL A 220 26.50 -2.58 -4.55
CA VAL A 220 25.49 -3.63 -4.52
C VAL A 220 25.73 -4.49 -3.27
N THR A 221 24.70 -4.64 -2.46
CA THR A 221 24.75 -5.44 -1.24
C THR A 221 24.12 -6.80 -1.48
N GLY A 222 24.81 -7.86 -1.07
CA GLY A 222 24.36 -9.24 -1.27
C GLY A 222 24.59 -9.75 -2.70
N ALA A 223 23.89 -10.83 -3.04
CA ALA A 223 23.90 -11.43 -4.37
C ALA A 223 22.50 -11.93 -4.72
N ALA A 224 22.15 -11.84 -6.00
CA ALA A 224 20.87 -12.33 -6.49
C ALA A 224 20.70 -13.83 -6.19
N THR A 225 19.54 -14.17 -5.65
CA THR A 225 19.07 -15.55 -5.44
C THR A 225 18.02 -15.89 -6.48
N GLY A 226 17.55 -17.15 -6.49
CA GLY A 226 16.47 -17.55 -7.39
C GLY A 226 16.88 -17.57 -8.86
N PHE A 227 15.93 -17.20 -9.73
CA PHE A 227 16.12 -17.25 -11.18
C PHE A 227 17.10 -16.22 -11.73
N ALA A 228 17.36 -15.13 -10.99
CA ALA A 228 18.43 -14.18 -11.33
C ALA A 228 19.78 -14.51 -10.67
N ALA A 229 19.95 -15.69 -10.07
CA ALA A 229 21.23 -16.06 -9.48
C ALA A 229 22.37 -15.94 -10.50
N GLY A 230 23.44 -15.25 -10.11
CA GLY A 230 24.56 -14.93 -10.99
C GLY A 230 24.48 -13.55 -11.67
N THR A 231 23.40 -12.79 -11.50
CA THR A 231 23.36 -11.38 -11.91
C THR A 231 24.38 -10.57 -11.09
N THR A 232 25.24 -9.81 -11.79
CA THR A 232 26.32 -9.00 -11.21
C THR A 232 26.20 -7.51 -11.52
N GLY A 233 25.29 -7.14 -12.42
CA GLY A 233 25.05 -5.74 -12.77
C GLY A 233 26.29 -5.06 -13.35
N GLY A 234 26.60 -3.88 -12.83
CA GLY A 234 27.75 -3.07 -13.23
C GLY A 234 29.10 -3.48 -12.60
N ALA A 235 29.19 -4.67 -11.99
CA ALA A 235 30.43 -5.13 -11.35
C ALA A 235 31.61 -5.16 -12.34
N GLY A 236 32.79 -4.79 -11.86
CA GLY A 236 34.01 -4.69 -12.68
C GLY A 236 34.07 -3.45 -13.59
N GLY A 237 32.98 -2.68 -13.69
CA GLY A 237 32.93 -1.39 -14.36
C GLY A 237 33.23 -0.20 -13.43
N PRO A 238 33.28 1.03 -13.98
CA PRO A 238 33.34 2.24 -13.18
C PRO A 238 32.10 2.43 -12.29
N THR A 239 32.24 3.31 -11.31
CA THR A 239 31.17 3.78 -10.45
C THR A 239 30.98 5.29 -10.66
N VAL A 240 29.74 5.73 -10.82
CA VAL A 240 29.36 7.14 -10.94
C VAL A 240 28.28 7.47 -9.92
N GLN A 241 28.27 8.70 -9.44
CA GLN A 241 27.16 9.23 -8.64
C GLN A 241 26.35 10.20 -9.49
N VAL A 242 25.02 10.15 -9.34
CA VAL A 242 24.07 11.00 -10.06
C VAL A 242 23.09 11.61 -9.06
N ASP A 243 22.76 12.89 -9.23
CA ASP A 243 21.71 13.58 -8.46
C ASP A 243 20.76 14.40 -9.34
N THR A 244 20.97 14.37 -10.66
CA THR A 244 20.08 14.99 -11.64
C THR A 244 19.50 13.98 -12.64
N ALA A 245 18.37 14.33 -13.25
CA ALA A 245 17.76 13.54 -14.31
C ALA A 245 18.71 13.35 -15.51
N ALA A 246 19.40 14.41 -15.94
CA ALA A 246 20.28 14.34 -17.10
C ALA A 246 21.44 13.35 -16.89
N GLU A 247 22.07 13.36 -15.71
CA GLU A 247 23.14 12.43 -15.36
C GLU A 247 22.64 10.99 -15.26
N LEU A 248 21.49 10.78 -14.62
CA LEU A 248 20.90 9.46 -14.51
C LEU A 248 20.58 8.88 -15.89
N LEU A 249 19.87 9.65 -16.73
CA LEU A 249 19.47 9.21 -18.06
C LEU A 249 20.68 8.93 -18.97
N SER A 250 21.74 9.74 -18.87
CA SER A 250 22.99 9.47 -19.58
C SER A 250 23.68 8.20 -19.07
N SER A 251 23.65 7.95 -17.77
CA SER A 251 24.35 6.83 -17.14
C SER A 251 23.67 5.49 -17.45
N ILE A 252 22.34 5.41 -17.34
CA ILE A 252 21.60 4.16 -17.62
C ILE A 252 21.71 3.71 -19.09
N ALA A 253 21.93 4.67 -20.01
CA ALA A 253 22.11 4.42 -21.43
C ALA A 253 23.57 4.12 -21.83
N THR A 254 24.53 4.21 -20.91
CA THR A 254 25.96 4.03 -21.20
C THR A 254 26.28 2.56 -21.52
N PRO A 255 26.97 2.23 -22.63
CA PRO A 255 27.38 0.86 -22.91
C PRO A 255 28.37 0.28 -21.89
N GLY A 256 28.23 -1.02 -21.60
CA GLY A 256 29.13 -1.77 -20.72
C GLY A 256 28.85 -1.62 -19.23
N PRO A 257 29.62 -2.31 -18.37
CA PRO A 257 29.37 -2.36 -16.93
C PRO A 257 29.47 -0.98 -16.28
N LEU A 258 28.46 -0.57 -15.53
CA LEU A 258 28.46 0.69 -14.78
C LEU A 258 27.63 0.57 -13.49
N THR A 259 28.23 0.97 -12.36
CA THR A 259 27.51 1.17 -11.10
C THR A 259 27.10 2.63 -10.98
N ILE A 260 25.80 2.89 -10.83
CA ILE A 260 25.16 4.21 -10.81
C ILE A 260 24.58 4.42 -9.41
N CYS A 261 25.13 5.39 -8.71
CA CYS A 261 24.81 5.72 -7.34
C CYS A 261 23.86 6.90 -7.30
N VAL A 262 22.60 6.65 -6.98
CA VAL A 262 21.58 7.69 -6.95
C VAL A 262 21.61 8.39 -5.60
N ALA A 263 21.90 9.69 -5.62
CA ALA A 263 21.89 10.53 -4.42
C ALA A 263 20.59 11.34 -4.37
N GLY A 264 19.83 11.18 -3.28
CA GLY A 264 18.55 11.86 -3.11
C GLY A 264 17.48 11.42 -4.12
N THR A 265 16.40 12.19 -4.18
CA THR A 265 15.29 11.91 -5.10
C THR A 265 15.48 12.65 -6.42
N ILE A 266 15.53 11.92 -7.52
CA ILE A 266 15.66 12.45 -8.88
C ILE A 266 14.29 12.47 -9.55
N THR A 267 13.83 13.68 -9.92
CA THR A 267 12.61 13.85 -10.71
C THR A 267 12.92 13.65 -12.19
N LEU A 268 12.37 12.60 -12.78
CA LEU A 268 12.37 12.38 -14.22
C LEU A 268 11.14 13.03 -14.87
N PRO A 269 11.26 13.56 -16.10
CA PRO A 269 10.08 13.85 -16.90
C PRO A 269 9.19 12.61 -17.08
N ALA A 270 7.92 12.83 -17.42
CA ALA A 270 7.00 11.73 -17.71
C ALA A 270 7.54 10.87 -18.87
N GLY A 271 7.64 9.57 -18.66
CA GLY A 271 8.12 8.60 -19.63
C GLY A 271 8.78 7.37 -18.99
N MET A 272 9.08 6.42 -19.87
CA MET A 272 9.87 5.23 -19.56
C MET A 272 11.25 5.35 -20.20
N TYR A 273 12.30 5.10 -19.42
CA TYR A 273 13.67 5.35 -19.83
C TYR A 273 14.49 4.07 -19.94
N ASP A 274 15.10 3.88 -21.11
CA ASP A 274 15.80 2.65 -21.47
C ASP A 274 17.08 2.46 -20.63
N VAL A 275 17.13 1.34 -19.93
CA VAL A 275 18.32 0.87 -19.21
C VAL A 275 19.04 -0.16 -20.07
N THR A 276 20.33 0.07 -20.33
CA THR A 276 21.17 -0.86 -21.10
C THR A 276 21.73 -1.99 -20.22
N SER A 277 22.34 -3.01 -20.83
CA SER A 277 22.93 -4.14 -20.09
C SER A 277 24.04 -3.72 -19.12
N ASP A 278 24.34 -4.60 -18.16
CA ASP A 278 25.46 -4.48 -17.21
C ASP A 278 25.35 -3.21 -16.35
N LYS A 279 24.22 -3.07 -15.65
CA LYS A 279 23.95 -1.90 -14.79
C LYS A 279 23.68 -2.32 -13.37
N SER A 280 24.24 -1.57 -12.44
CA SER A 280 23.78 -1.56 -11.04
C SER A 280 23.30 -0.16 -10.73
N ILE A 281 22.01 0.02 -10.50
CA ILE A 281 21.41 1.30 -10.12
C ILE A 281 21.05 1.20 -8.65
N VAL A 282 21.82 1.89 -7.80
CA VAL A 282 21.78 1.71 -6.34
C VAL A 282 21.54 3.04 -5.65
N GLY A 283 20.51 3.12 -4.80
CA GLY A 283 20.25 4.29 -3.99
C GLY A 283 21.23 4.46 -2.83
N ILE A 284 21.66 5.69 -2.57
CA ILE A 284 22.46 6.05 -1.41
C ILE A 284 21.54 6.32 -0.21
N GLY A 285 21.75 5.58 0.88
CA GLY A 285 20.96 5.73 2.10
C GLY A 285 19.49 5.37 1.92
N ALA A 286 18.62 5.89 2.78
CA ALA A 286 17.19 5.53 2.80
C ALA A 286 16.29 6.48 1.99
N THR A 287 16.84 7.57 1.43
CA THR A 287 16.06 8.64 0.79
C THR A 287 16.30 8.74 -0.71
N ALA A 288 17.18 7.91 -1.26
CA ALA A 288 17.43 7.89 -2.69
C ALA A 288 16.21 7.34 -3.45
N GLY A 289 15.94 7.90 -4.62
CA GLY A 289 14.81 7.42 -5.40
C GLY A 289 14.52 8.20 -6.67
N ILE A 290 13.49 7.75 -7.37
CA ILE A 290 13.03 8.24 -8.65
C ILE A 290 11.58 8.68 -8.52
N THR A 291 11.24 9.84 -9.08
CA THR A 291 9.84 10.28 -9.18
C THR A 291 9.50 10.80 -10.58
N GLY A 292 8.24 10.65 -11.00
CA GLY A 292 7.72 11.20 -12.26
C GLY A 292 7.83 10.27 -13.49
N GLY A 293 8.95 9.56 -13.64
CA GLY A 293 9.17 8.59 -14.71
C GLY A 293 9.55 7.20 -14.19
N GLY A 294 9.73 6.24 -15.09
CA GLY A 294 10.09 4.86 -14.77
C GLY A 294 11.23 4.29 -15.62
N PHE A 295 11.72 3.11 -15.25
CA PHE A 295 12.78 2.42 -15.98
C PHE A 295 12.23 1.37 -16.94
N ASN A 296 12.69 1.38 -18.19
CA ASN A 296 12.46 0.30 -19.15
C ASN A 296 13.75 -0.51 -19.34
N ILE A 297 13.83 -1.68 -18.71
CA ILE A 297 14.88 -2.67 -18.92
C ILE A 297 14.46 -3.54 -20.11
N GLY A 298 14.78 -3.08 -21.31
CA GLY A 298 14.51 -3.85 -22.52
C GLY A 298 14.56 -3.07 -23.81
N LEU A 299 14.63 -3.81 -24.91
CA LEU A 299 14.62 -3.25 -26.26
C LEU A 299 13.23 -2.67 -26.61
N PRO A 300 13.15 -1.82 -27.65
CA PRO A 300 11.87 -1.41 -28.22
C PRO A 300 11.01 -2.61 -28.61
N VAL A 301 9.69 -2.46 -28.43
CA VAL A 301 8.73 -3.53 -28.74
C VAL A 301 8.80 -3.93 -30.21
N SER A 302 8.85 -5.23 -30.47
CA SER A 302 8.76 -5.81 -31.82
C SER A 302 8.11 -7.20 -31.77
N ASP A 303 7.72 -7.70 -32.95
CA ASP A 303 7.00 -8.97 -33.12
C ASP A 303 7.91 -10.22 -33.13
N VAL A 304 9.20 -10.08 -32.78
CA VAL A 304 10.14 -11.21 -32.77
C VAL A 304 9.74 -12.22 -31.69
N THR A 305 9.77 -13.51 -32.03
CA THR A 305 9.37 -14.64 -31.15
C THR A 305 10.55 -15.42 -30.56
N SER A 306 11.77 -15.01 -30.93
CA SER A 306 13.04 -15.52 -30.42
C SER A 306 13.85 -14.38 -29.80
N PRO A 307 14.67 -14.66 -28.76
CA PRO A 307 15.48 -13.63 -28.13
C PRO A 307 16.45 -12.99 -29.13
N PRO A 308 16.45 -11.65 -29.26
CA PRO A 308 17.51 -10.93 -29.96
C PRO A 308 18.87 -11.16 -29.29
N ALA A 309 19.95 -11.12 -30.06
CA ALA A 309 21.31 -11.29 -29.53
C ALA A 309 21.72 -10.14 -28.59
N ASP A 310 21.09 -8.97 -28.76
CA ASP A 310 21.27 -7.74 -28.00
C ASP A 310 20.18 -7.52 -26.94
N ALA A 311 19.42 -8.56 -26.57
CA ALA A 311 18.47 -8.46 -25.46
C ALA A 311 19.17 -7.94 -24.20
N VAL A 312 18.54 -6.98 -23.51
CA VAL A 312 19.13 -6.32 -22.33
C VAL A 312 19.31 -7.33 -21.22
N HIS A 313 20.46 -7.29 -20.53
CA HIS A 313 20.76 -8.29 -19.52
C HIS A 313 21.66 -7.79 -18.41
N ASN A 314 21.70 -8.56 -17.32
CA ASN A 314 22.61 -8.32 -16.20
C ASN A 314 22.39 -6.94 -15.58
N VAL A 315 21.18 -6.71 -15.06
CA VAL A 315 20.78 -5.41 -14.47
C VAL A 315 20.34 -5.60 -13.03
N ILE A 316 20.82 -4.73 -12.14
CA ILE A 316 20.46 -4.67 -10.72
C ILE A 316 19.81 -3.29 -10.45
N VAL A 317 18.66 -3.29 -9.78
CA VAL A 317 18.01 -2.09 -9.24
C VAL A 317 17.82 -2.30 -7.75
N GLN A 318 18.52 -1.51 -6.93
CA GLN A 318 18.59 -1.76 -5.49
C GLN A 318 18.45 -0.49 -4.64
N ASN A 319 17.72 -0.57 -3.54
CA ASN A 319 17.64 0.48 -2.51
C ASN A 319 17.12 1.83 -3.02
N LEU A 320 16.14 1.83 -3.92
CA LEU A 320 15.51 3.03 -4.45
C LEU A 320 14.05 3.13 -4.05
N THR A 321 13.62 4.35 -3.74
CA THR A 321 12.19 4.67 -3.75
C THR A 321 11.73 4.98 -5.18
N PHE A 322 10.52 4.55 -5.55
CA PHE A 322 9.84 4.94 -6.78
C PHE A 322 8.49 5.55 -6.45
N ARG A 323 8.21 6.75 -6.96
CA ARG A 323 6.96 7.48 -6.74
C ARG A 323 6.43 8.11 -8.02
N ASN A 324 5.10 8.19 -8.15
CA ASN A 324 4.46 8.99 -9.20
C ASN A 324 4.98 8.68 -10.62
N ALA A 325 5.33 7.43 -10.90
CA ALA A 325 5.75 7.06 -12.24
C ALA A 325 4.59 7.30 -13.22
N SER A 326 4.85 7.98 -14.33
CA SER A 326 3.82 8.29 -15.34
C SER A 326 3.30 7.06 -16.10
N ASP A 327 3.90 5.90 -15.90
CA ASP A 327 3.54 4.60 -16.45
C ASP A 327 3.90 3.50 -15.42
N ASP A 328 4.63 2.45 -15.82
CA ASP A 328 5.26 1.49 -14.91
C ASP A 328 6.40 2.13 -14.09
N SER A 329 6.64 1.71 -12.84
CA SER A 329 7.85 2.17 -12.11
C SER A 329 9.11 1.47 -12.65
N ILE A 330 9.05 0.15 -12.81
CA ILE A 330 10.07 -0.67 -13.45
C ILE A 330 9.39 -1.64 -14.42
N ASN A 331 9.75 -1.56 -15.70
CA ASN A 331 9.33 -2.50 -16.73
C ASN A 331 10.53 -3.33 -17.22
N VAL A 332 10.36 -4.65 -17.32
CA VAL A 332 11.33 -5.57 -17.91
C VAL A 332 10.69 -6.24 -19.12
N GLN A 333 11.22 -5.98 -20.32
CA GLN A 333 10.58 -6.46 -21.54
C GLN A 333 11.55 -6.91 -22.64
N MET A 334 10.98 -7.51 -23.69
CA MET A 334 11.65 -7.86 -24.94
C MET A 334 12.85 -8.78 -24.71
N TYR A 335 12.58 -9.93 -24.11
CA TYR A 335 13.55 -11.00 -23.82
C TYR A 335 14.67 -10.63 -22.85
N SER A 336 14.52 -9.51 -22.13
CA SER A 336 15.52 -9.09 -21.15
C SER A 336 15.69 -10.13 -20.05
N HIS A 337 16.92 -10.31 -19.57
CA HIS A 337 17.20 -11.42 -18.67
C HIS A 337 18.33 -11.21 -17.67
N HIS A 338 18.36 -12.00 -16.61
CA HIS A 338 19.30 -11.85 -15.50
C HIS A 338 19.14 -10.46 -14.84
N VAL A 339 17.94 -10.21 -14.32
CA VAL A 339 17.58 -8.93 -13.68
C VAL A 339 17.27 -9.14 -12.20
N TRP A 340 17.84 -8.32 -11.32
CA TRP A 340 17.59 -8.37 -9.89
C TRP A 340 17.03 -7.04 -9.39
N ILE A 341 15.81 -7.07 -8.86
CA ILE A 341 15.11 -5.91 -8.31
C ILE A 341 14.96 -6.13 -6.81
N ASP A 342 15.75 -5.41 -6.02
CA ASP A 342 16.00 -5.75 -4.62
C ASP A 342 15.90 -4.57 -3.64
N HIS A 343 15.28 -4.74 -2.47
CA HIS A 343 15.23 -3.71 -1.42
C HIS A 343 14.72 -2.33 -1.89
N ASN A 344 13.81 -2.30 -2.85
CA ASN A 344 13.20 -1.05 -3.31
C ASN A 344 11.89 -0.80 -2.58
N ASP A 345 11.46 0.45 -2.58
CA ASP A 345 10.17 0.86 -2.06
C ASP A 345 9.38 1.53 -3.18
N LEU A 346 8.25 0.96 -3.61
CA LEU A 346 7.51 1.42 -4.79
C LEU A 346 6.05 1.72 -4.45
N ALA A 347 5.56 2.88 -4.90
CA ALA A 347 4.19 3.32 -4.65
C ALA A 347 3.71 4.34 -5.68
N GLN A 348 2.39 4.54 -5.77
CA GLN A 348 1.78 5.61 -6.56
C GLN A 348 2.23 5.62 -8.05
N GLY A 349 2.48 4.47 -8.65
CA GLY A 349 2.65 4.35 -10.11
C GLY A 349 1.33 4.58 -10.87
N TYR A 350 1.41 4.88 -12.17
CA TYR A 350 0.24 5.06 -13.02
C TYR A 350 -0.38 3.73 -13.49
N ASP A 351 0.43 2.81 -14.04
CA ASP A 351 -0.03 1.46 -14.42
C ASP A 351 0.53 0.37 -13.50
N GLY A 352 1.72 -0.20 -13.78
CA GLY A 352 2.38 -1.18 -12.91
C GLY A 352 3.40 -0.58 -11.93
N LEU A 353 3.70 -1.26 -10.82
CA LEU A 353 4.95 -0.99 -10.10
C LEU A 353 6.09 -1.78 -10.72
N ILE A 354 5.96 -3.09 -10.85
CA ILE A 354 6.97 -3.96 -11.48
C ILE A 354 6.33 -4.87 -12.51
N ASP A 355 6.54 -4.57 -13.78
CA ASP A 355 6.00 -5.34 -14.89
C ASP A 355 7.10 -6.12 -15.62
N ILE A 356 6.88 -7.41 -15.85
CA ILE A 356 7.80 -8.30 -16.55
C ILE A 356 7.05 -9.01 -17.68
N LYS A 357 7.42 -8.72 -18.93
CA LYS A 357 6.62 -9.14 -20.10
C LYS A 357 7.49 -9.50 -21.31
N ARG A 358 6.85 -10.02 -22.36
CA ARG A 358 7.44 -10.22 -23.70
C ARG A 358 8.72 -11.08 -23.67
N GLY A 359 8.61 -12.27 -23.11
CA GLY A 359 9.66 -13.29 -23.11
C GLY A 359 10.82 -13.01 -22.15
N SER A 360 10.78 -11.93 -21.36
CA SER A 360 11.78 -11.66 -20.33
C SER A 360 11.86 -12.78 -19.31
N SER A 361 13.04 -13.11 -18.81
CA SER A 361 13.22 -14.31 -17.98
C SER A 361 14.43 -14.20 -17.08
N LEU A 362 14.59 -15.10 -16.11
CA LEU A 362 15.74 -15.07 -15.20
C LEU A 362 15.74 -13.79 -14.36
N VAL A 363 14.59 -13.49 -13.76
CA VAL A 363 14.37 -12.30 -12.94
C VAL A 363 14.10 -12.71 -11.49
N THR A 364 14.66 -11.96 -10.54
CA THR A 364 14.34 -12.08 -9.12
C THR A 364 13.88 -10.72 -8.60
N VAL A 365 12.71 -10.71 -7.98
CA VAL A 365 12.12 -9.56 -7.28
C VAL A 365 12.16 -9.90 -5.80
N SER A 366 13.01 -9.26 -5.03
CA SER A 366 13.23 -9.60 -3.62
C SER A 366 13.26 -8.43 -2.67
N TRP A 367 12.79 -8.62 -1.44
CA TRP A 367 12.89 -7.62 -0.38
C TRP A 367 12.30 -6.25 -0.71
N ASN A 368 11.43 -6.14 -1.72
CA ASN A 368 10.80 -4.86 -2.06
C ASN A 368 9.56 -4.63 -1.18
N HIS A 369 9.28 -3.38 -0.85
CA HIS A 369 8.02 -2.96 -0.25
C HIS A 369 7.19 -2.26 -1.31
N THR A 370 6.02 -2.81 -1.62
CA THR A 370 5.07 -2.22 -2.58
C THR A 370 3.78 -1.85 -1.87
N HIS A 371 3.35 -0.60 -2.02
CA HIS A 371 2.19 -0.09 -1.29
C HIS A 371 1.46 1.03 -2.06
N HIS A 372 0.26 1.39 -1.61
CA HIS A 372 -0.50 2.54 -2.13
C HIS A 372 -0.60 2.54 -3.67
N HIS A 373 -0.94 1.37 -4.23
CA HIS A 373 -1.03 1.20 -5.68
C HIS A 373 -1.96 0.03 -6.02
N THR A 374 -2.70 0.14 -7.14
CA THR A 374 -3.76 -0.83 -7.48
C THR A 374 -3.23 -2.06 -8.23
N LYS A 375 -2.47 -1.86 -9.32
CA LYS A 375 -2.05 -2.92 -10.24
C LYS A 375 -0.56 -3.22 -10.02
N ASN A 376 -0.23 -3.98 -9.00
CA ASN A 376 1.14 -4.03 -8.51
C ASN A 376 2.18 -4.62 -9.48
N MET A 377 2.08 -5.91 -9.81
CA MET A 377 3.10 -6.62 -10.60
C MET A 377 2.49 -7.55 -11.65
N LEU A 378 2.64 -7.21 -12.93
CA LEU A 378 2.25 -8.08 -14.05
C LEU A 378 3.42 -8.96 -14.50
N LEU A 379 3.16 -10.25 -14.70
CA LEU A 379 4.06 -11.20 -15.34
C LEU A 379 3.38 -11.82 -16.56
N GLY A 380 3.70 -11.32 -17.75
CA GLY A 380 3.02 -11.68 -19.00
C GLY A 380 1.78 -10.83 -19.28
N HIS A 381 1.84 -10.01 -20.33
CA HIS A 381 0.90 -8.89 -20.50
C HIS A 381 -0.44 -9.24 -21.15
N ASP A 382 -0.48 -10.24 -22.03
CA ASP A 382 -1.63 -10.54 -22.89
C ASP A 382 -1.82 -12.06 -23.03
N ASP A 383 -3.07 -12.53 -23.02
CA ASP A 383 -3.40 -13.96 -23.13
C ASP A 383 -3.03 -14.56 -24.50
N ALA A 384 -2.88 -13.73 -25.53
CA ALA A 384 -2.47 -14.10 -26.88
C ALA A 384 -0.95 -14.03 -27.11
N ASN A 385 -0.14 -13.63 -26.12
CA ASN A 385 1.31 -13.45 -26.28
C ASN A 385 2.14 -14.74 -26.13
N GLY A 386 1.51 -15.90 -26.26
CA GLY A 386 2.16 -17.19 -26.04
C GLY A 386 3.39 -17.45 -26.92
N ALA A 387 3.47 -16.82 -28.11
CA ALA A 387 4.62 -16.96 -29.02
C ALA A 387 5.93 -16.38 -28.44
N GLN A 388 5.84 -15.31 -27.64
CA GLN A 388 6.99 -14.74 -26.94
C GLN A 388 7.16 -15.33 -25.54
N ASP A 389 6.06 -15.64 -24.85
CA ASP A 389 6.10 -15.91 -23.40
C ASP A 389 6.21 -17.41 -23.02
N THR A 390 5.74 -18.33 -23.87
CA THR A 390 5.74 -19.77 -23.53
C THR A 390 7.17 -20.30 -23.38
N GLY A 391 7.44 -20.98 -22.25
CA GLY A 391 8.77 -21.51 -21.93
C GLY A 391 9.76 -20.46 -21.42
N ARG A 392 9.32 -19.21 -21.25
CA ARG A 392 10.09 -18.09 -20.68
C ARG A 392 9.41 -17.61 -19.40
N LEU A 393 9.60 -16.34 -19.01
CA LEU A 393 8.99 -15.75 -17.81
C LEU A 393 9.33 -16.53 -16.52
N LYS A 394 10.55 -17.07 -16.41
CA LYS A 394 11.04 -17.71 -15.17
C LYS A 394 11.43 -16.63 -14.18
N VAL A 395 10.55 -16.37 -13.21
CA VAL A 395 10.69 -15.28 -12.23
C VAL A 395 10.57 -15.81 -10.81
N THR A 396 11.38 -15.25 -9.91
CA THR A 396 11.31 -15.51 -8.47
C THR A 396 10.82 -14.27 -7.74
N TYR A 397 9.84 -14.41 -6.87
CA TYR A 397 9.39 -13.37 -5.94
C TYR A 397 9.63 -13.87 -4.52
N HIS A 398 10.49 -13.20 -3.75
CA HIS A 398 10.64 -13.56 -2.34
C HIS A 398 10.90 -12.42 -1.38
N HIS A 399 10.43 -12.57 -0.14
CA HIS A 399 10.63 -11.59 0.91
C HIS A 399 10.11 -10.19 0.59
N ASN A 400 9.21 -10.07 -0.39
CA ASN A 400 8.55 -8.80 -0.69
C ASN A 400 7.42 -8.56 0.31
N TRP A 401 7.16 -7.29 0.59
CA TRP A 401 5.99 -6.83 1.33
C TRP A 401 4.96 -6.26 0.36
N PHE A 402 3.88 -7.01 0.16
CA PHE A 402 2.70 -6.61 -0.62
C PHE A 402 1.67 -5.96 0.31
N ASP A 403 1.79 -4.64 0.49
CA ASP A 403 1.10 -3.89 1.53
C ASP A 403 -0.07 -3.08 0.97
N ALA A 404 -1.29 -3.57 1.21
CA ALA A 404 -2.53 -2.93 0.79
C ALA A 404 -2.60 -2.63 -0.72
N THR A 405 -2.00 -3.49 -1.54
CA THR A 405 -2.10 -3.46 -3.00
C THR A 405 -3.21 -4.40 -3.47
N PRO A 406 -4.36 -3.90 -3.97
CA PRO A 406 -5.52 -4.72 -4.30
C PRO A 406 -5.23 -5.97 -5.14
N GLN A 407 -4.52 -5.83 -6.26
CA GLN A 407 -4.37 -6.90 -7.25
C GLN A 407 -2.97 -6.99 -7.85
N ARG A 408 -2.73 -8.10 -8.57
CA ARG A 408 -1.50 -8.43 -9.29
C ARG A 408 -0.31 -8.58 -8.34
N ASN A 409 -0.36 -9.51 -7.39
CA ASN A 409 0.72 -9.69 -6.40
C ASN A 409 1.43 -11.07 -6.46
N PRO A 410 1.99 -11.54 -7.58
CA PRO A 410 1.88 -11.05 -8.95
C PRO A 410 0.66 -11.63 -9.69
N ARG A 411 0.33 -11.06 -10.85
CA ARG A 411 -0.55 -11.69 -11.84
C ARG A 411 0.28 -12.31 -12.96
N VAL A 412 0.22 -13.62 -13.10
CA VAL A 412 1.13 -14.44 -13.89
C VAL A 412 0.42 -15.09 -15.08
N ARG A 413 1.06 -15.04 -16.24
CA ARG A 413 0.72 -15.82 -17.44
C ARG A 413 1.95 -16.51 -18.00
N PHE A 414 1.75 -17.69 -18.59
CA PHE A 414 2.73 -18.54 -19.30
C PHE A 414 3.97 -19.03 -18.53
N GLY A 415 4.48 -18.27 -17.55
CA GLY A 415 5.68 -18.62 -16.80
C GLY A 415 5.57 -19.98 -16.11
N GLU A 416 6.54 -20.85 -16.36
CA GLU A 416 6.59 -22.20 -15.79
C GLU A 416 8.04 -22.67 -15.56
N PRO A 417 8.47 -22.87 -14.30
CA PRO A 417 7.79 -22.44 -13.09
C PRO A 417 8.02 -20.95 -12.79
N VAL A 418 7.05 -20.35 -12.10
CA VAL A 418 7.23 -19.10 -11.33
C VAL A 418 7.28 -19.46 -9.85
N HIS A 419 8.27 -18.94 -9.12
CA HIS A 419 8.47 -19.28 -7.72
C HIS A 419 8.17 -18.08 -6.82
N VAL A 420 7.19 -18.21 -5.93
CA VAL A 420 6.71 -17.16 -5.04
C VAL A 420 6.85 -17.66 -3.60
N TYR A 421 7.85 -17.19 -2.86
CA TYR A 421 8.12 -17.71 -1.51
C TYR A 421 8.51 -16.69 -0.45
N ASN A 422 8.19 -16.97 0.82
CA ASN A 422 8.47 -16.11 1.99
C ASN A 422 8.08 -14.63 1.79
N ASN A 423 7.05 -14.32 1.00
CA ASN A 423 6.53 -12.95 0.90
C ASN A 423 5.48 -12.70 1.99
N TYR A 424 5.35 -11.45 2.40
CA TYR A 424 4.29 -11.01 3.29
C TYR A 424 3.22 -10.25 2.50
N TYR A 425 2.00 -10.77 2.54
CA TYR A 425 0.82 -10.19 1.94
C TYR A 425 -0.07 -9.64 3.05
N PHE A 426 -0.38 -8.36 2.96
CA PHE A 426 -1.22 -7.68 3.94
C PHE A 426 -2.29 -6.87 3.24
N TYR A 427 -3.55 -7.15 3.56
CA TYR A 427 -4.69 -6.35 3.12
C TYR A 427 -4.84 -6.20 1.60
N ASN A 428 -4.61 -7.27 0.83
CA ASN A 428 -4.84 -7.25 -0.61
C ASN A 428 -6.33 -7.57 -0.91
N THR A 429 -7.07 -6.55 -1.39
CA THR A 429 -8.55 -6.56 -1.49
C THR A 429 -9.10 -7.08 -2.82
N ASP A 430 -8.32 -7.85 -3.57
CA ASP A 430 -8.78 -8.54 -4.78
C ASP A 430 -8.03 -9.88 -4.84
N THR A 431 -6.76 -9.87 -5.26
CA THR A 431 -5.98 -11.11 -5.35
C THR A 431 -4.52 -10.93 -4.94
N GLY A 432 -4.02 -11.92 -4.20
CA GLY A 432 -2.61 -12.15 -3.97
C GLY A 432 -1.93 -12.64 -5.25
N VAL A 433 -1.62 -13.94 -5.31
CA VAL A 433 -1.01 -14.56 -6.48
C VAL A 433 -2.09 -15.07 -7.44
N ALA A 434 -2.11 -14.58 -8.67
CA ALA A 434 -3.01 -15.05 -9.72
C ALA A 434 -2.25 -15.77 -10.84
N CYS A 435 -2.53 -17.06 -11.06
CA CYS A 435 -1.79 -17.92 -12.00
C CYS A 435 -2.66 -18.37 -13.17
N GLN A 436 -2.46 -17.75 -14.33
CA GLN A 436 -3.36 -17.83 -15.46
C GLN A 436 -2.68 -18.43 -16.69
N ASN A 437 -3.48 -18.73 -17.72
CA ASN A 437 -3.04 -19.27 -19.00
C ASN A 437 -2.20 -20.55 -18.79
N THR A 438 -1.09 -20.76 -19.49
CA THR A 438 -0.27 -21.97 -19.30
C THR A 438 0.71 -21.90 -18.10
N ALA A 439 0.60 -20.86 -17.26
CA ALA A 439 1.50 -20.67 -16.13
C ALA A 439 1.47 -21.84 -15.14
N GLY A 440 2.59 -22.04 -14.45
CA GLY A 440 2.66 -22.85 -13.25
C GLY A 440 3.40 -22.12 -12.15
N CYS A 441 2.68 -21.79 -11.07
CA CYS A 441 3.24 -21.09 -9.92
C CYS A 441 3.42 -22.02 -8.72
N LEU A 442 4.62 -22.09 -8.17
CA LEU A 442 4.82 -22.63 -6.84
C LEU A 442 4.76 -21.48 -5.85
N VAL A 443 3.72 -21.48 -5.01
CA VAL A 443 3.48 -20.47 -3.97
C VAL A 443 3.73 -21.12 -2.62
N GLU A 444 4.89 -20.89 -2.01
CA GLU A 444 5.27 -21.60 -0.79
C GLU A 444 5.90 -20.76 0.32
N GLY A 445 5.58 -21.08 1.57
CA GLY A 445 6.19 -20.40 2.71
C GLY A 445 5.78 -18.95 2.90
N ASN A 446 4.75 -18.46 2.21
CA ASN A 446 4.31 -17.06 2.31
C ASN A 446 3.37 -16.85 3.51
N TYR A 447 3.23 -15.60 3.95
CA TYR A 447 2.29 -15.19 4.99
C TYR A 447 1.22 -14.28 4.41
N PHE A 448 -0.04 -14.72 4.41
CA PHE A 448 -1.20 -13.98 3.92
C PHE A 448 -2.09 -13.54 5.07
N GLU A 449 -2.23 -12.24 5.27
CA GLU A 449 -3.07 -11.64 6.30
C GLU A 449 -4.09 -10.69 5.68
N ASP A 450 -5.37 -11.00 5.88
CA ASP A 450 -6.50 -10.23 5.34
C ASP A 450 -6.46 -10.08 3.80
N VAL A 451 -6.23 -11.19 3.10
CA VAL A 451 -6.16 -11.22 1.63
C VAL A 451 -7.39 -11.92 1.02
N GLU A 452 -8.17 -11.22 0.21
CA GLU A 452 -9.46 -11.73 -0.31
C GLU A 452 -9.31 -13.07 -1.06
N GLU A 453 -8.48 -13.09 -2.12
CA GLU A 453 -8.09 -14.31 -2.82
C GLU A 453 -6.56 -14.51 -2.75
N PRO A 454 -6.02 -15.23 -1.75
CA PRO A 454 -4.58 -15.24 -1.52
C PRO A 454 -3.80 -15.95 -2.64
N VAL A 455 -4.36 -17.02 -3.21
CA VAL A 455 -3.84 -17.67 -4.41
C VAL A 455 -5.02 -18.15 -5.25
N THR A 456 -4.99 -17.88 -6.55
CA THR A 456 -6.02 -18.35 -7.50
C THR A 456 -5.39 -18.70 -8.84
N ASN A 457 -5.96 -19.69 -9.53
CA ASN A 457 -5.66 -19.97 -10.93
C ASN A 457 -6.83 -19.73 -11.89
N THR A 458 -7.92 -19.09 -11.43
CA THR A 458 -9.13 -18.82 -12.22
C THR A 458 -9.46 -17.33 -12.32
N TYR A 459 -8.59 -16.46 -11.80
CA TYR A 459 -8.70 -15.00 -11.96
C TYR A 459 -8.90 -14.62 -13.44
N ALA A 460 -9.55 -13.49 -13.72
CA ALA A 460 -9.88 -12.91 -15.03
C ALA A 460 -8.99 -13.34 -16.24
N GLY A 461 -9.32 -14.48 -16.86
CA GLY A 461 -8.61 -15.09 -18.00
C GLY A 461 -8.70 -16.63 -18.02
N PRO A 462 -8.04 -17.31 -18.98
CA PRO A 462 -7.93 -18.76 -18.98
C PRO A 462 -7.19 -19.27 -17.73
N SER A 463 -7.60 -20.41 -17.19
CA SER A 463 -7.01 -20.94 -15.97
C SER A 463 -5.60 -21.49 -16.16
N GLY A 464 -4.72 -21.21 -15.19
CA GLY A 464 -3.38 -21.80 -15.11
C GLY A 464 -3.25 -22.90 -14.08
N ARG A 465 -2.01 -23.14 -13.64
CA ARG A 465 -1.68 -24.15 -12.63
C ARG A 465 -1.01 -23.47 -11.45
N CYS A 466 -1.31 -23.94 -10.26
CA CYS A 466 -0.53 -23.55 -9.08
C CYS A 466 -0.46 -24.68 -8.06
N VAL A 467 0.60 -24.63 -7.25
CA VAL A 467 0.77 -25.44 -6.05
C VAL A 467 1.00 -24.46 -4.91
N ALA A 468 0.09 -24.46 -3.93
CA ALA A 468 0.24 -23.70 -2.71
C ALA A 468 0.63 -24.65 -1.56
N ARG A 469 1.80 -24.46 -0.94
CA ARG A 469 2.25 -25.32 0.18
C ARG A 469 2.95 -24.52 1.27
N ASN A 470 2.83 -24.97 2.52
CA ASN A 470 3.49 -24.33 3.68
C ASN A 470 3.20 -22.82 3.81
N ASN A 471 2.08 -22.31 3.31
CA ASN A 471 1.70 -20.91 3.50
C ASN A 471 0.92 -20.74 4.80
N VAL A 472 0.98 -19.54 5.38
CA VAL A 472 0.15 -19.13 6.52
C VAL A 472 -0.97 -18.23 6.01
N PHE A 473 -2.22 -18.56 6.36
CA PHE A 473 -3.40 -17.77 6.03
C PHE A 473 -4.07 -17.32 7.34
N VAL A 474 -4.14 -16.01 7.56
CA VAL A 474 -4.64 -15.40 8.80
C VAL A 474 -5.67 -14.32 8.47
N GLY A 475 -6.63 -14.12 9.38
CA GLY A 475 -7.67 -13.11 9.23
C GLY A 475 -8.67 -13.49 8.15
N GLU A 476 -8.91 -12.59 7.20
CA GLU A 476 -9.83 -12.86 6.08
C GLU A 476 -9.23 -13.63 4.91
N SER A 477 -7.99 -14.10 5.04
CA SER A 477 -7.34 -14.86 3.99
C SER A 477 -8.11 -16.14 3.67
N GLY A 478 -8.66 -16.21 2.46
CA GLY A 478 -9.36 -17.39 1.94
C GLY A 478 -8.45 -18.62 1.80
N ALA A 479 -9.04 -19.75 1.39
CA ALA A 479 -8.24 -20.89 0.97
C ALA A 479 -7.64 -20.63 -0.43
N PRO A 480 -6.43 -21.13 -0.72
CA PRO A 480 -5.87 -21.05 -2.07
C PRO A 480 -6.71 -21.88 -3.05
N GLU A 481 -7.08 -21.29 -4.19
CA GLU A 481 -7.69 -22.00 -5.32
C GLU A 481 -6.58 -22.42 -6.29
N CYS A 482 -6.10 -23.64 -6.10
CA CYS A 482 -5.03 -24.21 -6.92
C CYS A 482 -5.37 -25.57 -7.48
N SER A 483 -4.95 -25.80 -8.73
CA SER A 483 -5.02 -27.10 -9.38
C SER A 483 -3.86 -27.33 -10.34
N GLY A 484 -3.67 -28.58 -10.73
CA GLY A 484 -2.61 -29.01 -11.63
C GLY A 484 -1.28 -29.32 -10.93
N THR A 485 -0.20 -29.34 -11.70
CA THR A 485 1.17 -29.56 -11.23
C THR A 485 2.07 -28.45 -11.76
N VAL A 486 3.16 -28.19 -11.04
CA VAL A 486 4.15 -27.15 -11.34
C VAL A 486 5.55 -27.78 -11.28
N GLN A 487 6.46 -27.35 -12.16
CA GLN A 487 7.85 -27.81 -12.08
C GLN A 487 8.51 -27.31 -10.79
N GLU A 488 9.23 -28.20 -10.08
CA GLU A 488 9.89 -27.83 -8.82
C GLU A 488 11.03 -26.82 -9.05
N PRO A 489 10.95 -25.59 -8.51
CA PRO A 489 12.00 -24.58 -8.62
C PRO A 489 13.35 -25.04 -8.07
N ALA A 490 13.36 -25.96 -7.10
CA ALA A 490 14.57 -26.56 -6.52
C ALA A 490 15.43 -27.32 -7.54
N THR A 491 14.88 -27.64 -8.72
CA THR A 491 15.64 -28.24 -9.83
C THR A 491 16.46 -27.21 -10.61
N TYR A 492 16.16 -25.92 -10.46
CA TYR A 492 16.82 -24.81 -11.14
C TYR A 492 17.84 -24.09 -10.26
N TYR A 493 17.56 -23.96 -8.96
CA TYR A 493 18.45 -23.32 -7.99
C TYR A 493 18.18 -23.81 -6.57
N SER A 494 19.17 -23.67 -5.69
CA SER A 494 19.03 -23.94 -4.25
C SER A 494 18.41 -22.74 -3.54
N TYR A 495 17.54 -23.01 -2.56
CA TYR A 495 16.97 -22.00 -1.67
C TYR A 495 16.63 -22.64 -0.32
N THR A 496 16.31 -21.80 0.67
CA THR A 496 15.83 -22.23 1.98
C THR A 496 14.61 -21.40 2.31
N LEU A 497 13.56 -22.06 2.82
CA LEU A 497 12.39 -21.38 3.33
C LEU A 497 12.62 -21.00 4.78
N ASP A 498 12.18 -19.80 5.15
CA ASP A 498 12.05 -19.41 6.54
C ASP A 498 10.84 -20.13 7.12
N ASP A 499 10.72 -20.14 8.45
CA ASP A 499 9.45 -20.50 9.07
C ASP A 499 8.37 -19.53 8.56
N PRO A 500 7.32 -20.03 7.87
CA PRO A 500 6.27 -19.18 7.34
C PRO A 500 5.63 -18.30 8.41
N ASN A 501 5.59 -18.73 9.68
CA ASN A 501 5.06 -17.92 10.78
C ASN A 501 5.94 -16.71 11.17
N GLN A 502 7.23 -16.74 10.81
CA GLN A 502 8.18 -15.64 11.05
C GLN A 502 8.24 -14.67 9.87
N VAL A 503 7.73 -15.04 8.69
CA VAL A 503 7.85 -14.26 7.46
C VAL A 503 7.32 -12.82 7.63
N LYS A 504 6.18 -12.62 8.30
CA LYS A 504 5.69 -11.27 8.61
C LYS A 504 6.75 -10.42 9.34
N ALA A 505 7.36 -10.96 10.40
CA ALA A 505 8.36 -10.23 11.19
C ALA A 505 9.67 -10.01 10.40
N ILE A 506 10.11 -11.02 9.66
CA ILE A 506 11.32 -10.97 8.82
C ILE A 506 11.15 -9.91 7.73
N VAL A 507 10.06 -9.97 6.98
CA VAL A 507 9.82 -9.09 5.83
C VAL A 507 9.59 -7.64 6.27
N THR A 508 8.78 -7.39 7.31
CA THR A 508 8.58 -6.02 7.81
C THR A 508 9.85 -5.40 8.42
N ALA A 509 10.81 -6.21 8.87
CA ALA A 509 12.09 -5.75 9.36
C ALA A 509 13.15 -5.54 8.27
N GLY A 510 13.06 -6.28 7.15
CA GLY A 510 14.10 -6.27 6.12
C GLY A 510 13.72 -5.62 4.79
N SER A 511 12.44 -5.57 4.42
CA SER A 511 12.04 -5.06 3.10
C SER A 511 12.09 -3.54 2.97
N GLY A 512 12.25 -3.08 1.73
CA GLY A 512 12.29 -1.67 1.36
C GLY A 512 13.67 -1.03 1.50
N VAL A 513 13.71 0.29 1.32
CA VAL A 513 14.95 1.08 1.34
C VAL A 513 15.53 1.28 2.74
N GLY A 514 16.82 1.55 2.82
CA GLY A 514 17.53 1.88 4.06
C GLY A 514 17.79 0.69 4.98
N ARG A 515 17.72 -0.52 4.43
CA ARG A 515 17.90 -1.80 5.16
C ARG A 515 19.19 -2.55 4.80
N LEU A 516 19.98 -2.00 3.88
CA LEU A 516 21.24 -2.57 3.39
C LEU A 516 22.48 -2.07 4.13
#